data_AF-A0A950IEA2-F1
#
_entry.id   AF-A0A950IEA2-F1
#
_cell.length_a   1.000
_cell.length_b   1.000
_cell.length_c   1.000
_cell.angle_alpha   90.00
_cell.angle_beta   90.00
_cell.angle_gamma   90.00
#
_symmetry.space_group_name_H-M   'P 1'
#
loop_
_entity.id
_entity.type
_entity.pdbx_description
1 polymer ?
#
loop_
_entity_poly.entity_id
_entity_poly.type
_entity_poly.pdbx_seq_one_letter_code
_entity_poly.pdbx_strand_id
1 'polypeptide(L)'
;MELGLEDGTAFPLSDGQQLVRTVEADARLLRPFLEGLVPVVVGRGVTSAIVTSTTARALVLAHRFRADVESMEGFAVLRAAALAGVPAIEIRGVSNLVGERASNGWDFSAGANAAVATTEALLDVLRPSTT
;
A
#
# COMPACT_ATOMS: atom_id res chain seq x y z
N MET A 1 1.50 -1.68 10.62
CA MET A 1 1.42 -2.65 11.73
C MET A 1 1.35 -1.95 13.08
N GLU A 2 0.37 -2.31 13.91
CA GLU A 2 0.34 -1.93 15.32
C GLU A 2 1.32 -2.83 16.09
N LEU A 3 2.55 -2.35 16.24
CA LEU A 3 3.56 -2.92 17.13
C LEU A 3 3.68 -2.00 18.36
N GLY A 4 3.50 -2.57 19.55
CA GLY A 4 3.45 -1.87 20.84
C GLY A 4 2.79 -2.75 21.89
N LEU A 5 2.88 -2.33 23.16
CA LEU A 5 2.14 -2.95 24.25
C LEU A 5 0.72 -2.34 24.32
N GLU A 6 -0.25 -3.09 24.86
CA GLU A 6 -1.66 -2.67 24.90
C GLU A 6 -1.88 -1.37 25.71
N ASP A 7 -0.98 -1.08 26.65
CA ASP A 7 -0.95 0.15 27.45
C ASP A 7 -0.42 1.38 26.68
N GLY A 8 -0.05 1.21 25.41
CA GLY A 8 0.47 2.26 24.55
C GLY A 8 1.98 2.48 24.67
N THR A 9 2.67 1.72 25.51
CA THR A 9 4.13 1.78 25.58
C THR A 9 4.78 1.11 24.37
N ALA A 10 6.00 1.57 24.05
CA ALA A 10 6.76 0.99 22.95
C ALA A 10 7.15 -0.45 23.28
N PHE A 11 7.07 -1.33 22.28
CA PHE A 11 7.57 -2.70 22.44
C PHE A 11 9.09 -2.65 22.69
N PRO A 12 9.62 -3.31 23.73
CA PRO A 12 11.05 -3.28 24.02
C PRO A 12 11.80 -4.05 22.93
N LEU A 13 12.62 -3.34 22.17
CA LEU A 13 13.49 -3.92 21.15
C LEU A 13 14.88 -4.17 21.73
N SER A 14 15.54 -5.21 21.25
CA SER A 14 16.93 -5.51 21.62
C SER A 14 17.89 -4.44 21.07
N ASP A 15 19.09 -4.36 21.65
CA ASP A 15 20.11 -3.41 21.20
C ASP A 15 20.39 -3.50 19.70
N GLY A 16 20.44 -2.33 19.06
CA GLY A 16 20.66 -2.20 17.62
C GLY A 16 19.42 -2.44 16.74
N GLN A 17 18.30 -2.88 17.29
CA GLN A 17 17.05 -3.00 16.54
C GLN A 17 16.27 -1.69 16.54
N GLN A 18 15.65 -1.37 15.41
CA GLN A 18 14.78 -0.21 15.26
C GLN A 18 13.43 -0.62 14.68
N LEU A 19 12.36 -0.18 15.34
CA LEU A 19 11.02 -0.32 14.80
C LEU A 19 10.86 0.68 13.68
N VAL A 20 10.61 0.19 12.47
CA VAL A 20 10.22 1.06 11.37
C VAL A 20 8.78 0.81 10.99
N ARG A 21 8.05 1.92 10.87
CA ARG A 21 6.58 1.90 10.76
C ARG A 21 6.10 2.46 9.43
N THR A 22 6.98 3.14 8.71
CA THR A 22 6.71 3.77 7.41
C THR A 22 7.84 3.46 6.43
N VAL A 23 7.47 3.40 5.16
CA VAL A 23 8.40 3.31 4.04
C VAL A 23 7.77 4.09 2.90
N GLU A 24 8.59 4.80 2.14
CA GLU A 24 8.13 5.59 1.00
C GLU A 24 8.32 4.80 -0.29
N ALA A 25 7.39 4.98 -1.22
CA ALA A 25 7.53 4.56 -2.59
C ALA A 25 8.55 5.45 -3.34
N ASP A 26 9.16 4.93 -4.40
CA ASP A 26 10.11 5.69 -5.19
C ASP A 26 9.41 6.81 -5.97
N ALA A 27 9.75 8.06 -5.65
CA ALA A 27 9.13 9.24 -6.24
C ALA A 27 9.27 9.30 -7.78
N ARG A 28 10.32 8.71 -8.35
CA ARG A 28 10.53 8.70 -9.81
C ARG A 28 9.51 7.82 -10.52
N LEU A 29 9.12 6.71 -9.88
CA LEU A 29 8.10 5.80 -10.38
C LEU A 29 6.68 6.32 -10.14
N LEU A 30 6.48 7.16 -9.12
CA LEU A 30 5.20 7.83 -8.85
C LEU A 30 4.93 9.04 -9.78
N ARG A 31 5.99 9.72 -10.24
CA ARG A 31 5.87 10.97 -11.01
C ARG A 31 4.92 10.89 -12.21
N PRO A 32 4.96 9.86 -13.09
CA PRO A 32 4.05 9.79 -14.22
C PRO A 32 2.56 9.81 -13.80
N PHE A 33 2.22 9.18 -12.69
CA PHE A 33 0.87 9.17 -12.17
C PHE A 33 0.45 10.50 -11.56
N LEU A 34 1.36 11.17 -10.86
CA LEU A 34 1.14 12.53 -10.35
C LEU A 34 0.96 13.54 -11.49
N GLU A 35 1.56 13.28 -12.64
CA GLU A 35 1.43 14.06 -13.88
C GLU A 35 0.22 13.63 -14.74
N GLY A 36 -0.55 12.64 -14.30
CA GLY A 36 -1.81 12.25 -14.94
C GLY A 36 -1.67 11.22 -16.06
N LEU A 37 -0.66 10.35 -16.04
CA LEU A 37 -0.48 9.23 -17.00
C LEU A 37 -1.78 8.44 -17.20
N VAL A 38 -2.44 8.09 -16.10
CA VAL A 38 -3.77 7.46 -16.06
C VAL A 38 -4.52 7.95 -14.82
N PRO A 39 -5.87 7.92 -14.80
CA PRO A 39 -6.64 8.28 -13.62
C PRO A 39 -6.39 7.30 -12.47
N VAL A 40 -5.66 7.74 -11.45
CA VAL A 40 -5.38 6.98 -10.23
C VAL A 40 -5.40 7.89 -9.00
N VAL A 41 -5.59 7.28 -7.83
CA VAL A 41 -5.35 7.94 -6.54
C VAL A 41 -3.98 7.53 -6.03
N VAL A 42 -3.07 8.49 -5.88
CA VAL A 42 -1.81 8.27 -5.18
C VAL A 42 -2.06 8.58 -3.70
N GLY A 43 -2.00 7.55 -2.87
CA GLY A 43 -2.41 7.62 -1.47
C GLY A 43 -1.55 6.76 -0.56
N ARG A 44 -1.93 6.70 0.71
CA ARG A 44 -1.23 5.93 1.74
C ARG A 44 -1.87 4.57 1.93
N GLY A 45 -1.06 3.51 1.83
CA GLY A 45 -1.43 2.16 2.23
C GLY A 45 -1.12 1.88 3.71
N VAL A 46 -1.98 1.09 4.36
CA VAL A 46 -1.65 0.45 5.63
C VAL A 46 -1.46 -1.05 5.43
N THR A 47 -0.33 -1.58 5.91
CA THR A 47 -0.09 -3.02 5.91
C THR A 47 -0.52 -3.66 7.23
N SER A 48 -1.45 -4.62 7.12
CA SER A 48 -1.97 -5.43 8.21
C SER A 48 -1.63 -6.91 8.01
N ALA A 49 -1.30 -7.62 9.09
CA ALA A 49 -1.10 -9.07 9.05
C ALA A 49 -2.41 -9.85 9.23
N ILE A 50 -3.52 -9.14 9.52
CA ILE A 50 -4.84 -9.70 9.77
C ILE A 50 -5.84 -8.93 8.91
N VAL A 51 -6.69 -9.65 8.19
CA VAL A 51 -7.75 -9.05 7.36
C VAL A 51 -8.73 -8.31 8.26
N THR A 52 -8.95 -7.03 7.98
CA THR A 52 -9.97 -6.25 8.69
C THR A 52 -11.37 -6.68 8.27
N SER A 53 -12.15 -7.20 9.24
CA SER A 53 -13.48 -7.78 9.00
C SER A 53 -14.64 -6.96 9.57
N THR A 54 -14.37 -5.82 10.21
CA THR A 54 -15.40 -4.96 10.81
C THR A 54 -15.23 -3.51 10.37
N THR A 55 -16.36 -2.83 10.16
CA THR A 55 -16.38 -1.41 9.79
C THR A 55 -15.74 -0.54 10.86
N ALA A 56 -15.97 -0.83 12.15
CA ALA A 56 -15.35 -0.11 13.26
C ALA A 56 -13.82 -0.17 13.21
N ARG A 57 -13.24 -1.35 12.95
CA ARG A 57 -11.78 -1.50 12.83
C ARG A 57 -11.24 -0.80 11.58
N ALA A 58 -11.95 -0.90 10.44
CA ALA A 58 -11.58 -0.19 9.22
C ALA A 58 -11.49 1.33 9.45
N LEU A 59 -12.48 1.91 10.15
CA LEU A 59 -12.49 3.33 10.51
C LEU A 59 -11.34 3.71 11.46
N VAL A 60 -11.03 2.88 12.46
CA VAL A 60 -9.87 3.09 13.34
C VAL A 60 -8.58 3.14 12.53
N LEU A 61 -8.36 2.19 11.62
CA LEU A 61 -7.16 2.15 10.79
C LEU A 61 -7.08 3.36 9.84
N ALA A 62 -8.18 3.68 9.15
CA ALA A 62 -8.26 4.83 8.26
C ALA A 62 -7.97 6.15 9.00
N HIS A 63 -8.55 6.35 10.20
CA HIS A 63 -8.32 7.55 10.98
C HIS A 63 -6.89 7.62 11.54
N ARG A 64 -6.42 6.52 12.16
CA ARG A 64 -5.12 6.46 12.84
C ARG A 64 -3.96 6.64 11.87
N PHE A 65 -4.04 6.02 10.70
CA PHE A 65 -2.94 6.01 9.73
C PHE A 65 -3.17 6.92 8.54
N ARG A 66 -4.34 7.57 8.42
CA ARG A 66 -4.75 8.33 7.22
C ARG A 66 -4.58 7.46 5.97
N ALA A 67 -5.05 6.21 6.06
CA ALA A 67 -4.86 5.20 5.03
C ALA A 67 -6.05 5.20 4.07
N ASP A 68 -5.74 5.16 2.78
CA ASP A 68 -6.71 5.06 1.69
C ASP A 68 -7.01 3.60 1.33
N VAL A 69 -6.04 2.72 1.55
CA VAL A 69 -6.13 1.28 1.23
C VAL A 69 -5.50 0.40 2.31
N GLU A 70 -6.07 -0.79 2.51
CA GLU A 70 -5.45 -1.87 3.29
C GLU A 70 -4.70 -2.83 2.35
N SER A 71 -3.51 -3.25 2.79
CA SER A 71 -2.61 -4.19 2.13
C SER A 71 -2.09 -5.21 3.16
N MET A 72 -1.54 -6.33 2.71
CA MET A 72 -0.90 -7.32 3.58
C MET A 72 0.63 -7.39 3.36
N GLU A 73 1.11 -6.96 2.21
CA GLU A 73 2.51 -7.12 1.78
C GLU A 73 3.22 -5.78 1.52
N GLY A 74 2.47 -4.70 1.22
CA GLY A 74 3.00 -3.44 0.69
C GLY A 74 4.23 -2.90 1.44
N PHE A 75 4.13 -2.76 2.76
CA PHE A 75 5.23 -2.30 3.60
C PHE A 75 6.46 -3.21 3.51
N ALA A 76 6.28 -4.53 3.56
CA ALA A 76 7.39 -5.48 3.58
C ALA A 76 8.16 -5.45 2.25
N VAL A 77 7.44 -5.42 1.12
CA VAL A 77 8.02 -5.34 -0.23
C VAL A 77 8.75 -4.02 -0.43
N LEU A 78 8.10 -2.89 -0.15
CA LEU A 78 8.71 -1.56 -0.29
C LEU A 78 9.93 -1.42 0.63
N ARG A 79 9.88 -1.96 1.85
CA ARG A 79 11.02 -1.92 2.77
C ARG A 79 12.18 -2.78 2.28
N ALA A 80 11.91 -3.99 1.79
CA ALA A 80 12.96 -4.83 1.22
C ALA A 80 13.64 -4.13 0.03
N ALA A 81 12.85 -3.52 -0.86
CA ALA A 81 13.38 -2.75 -1.99
C ALA A 81 14.22 -1.55 -1.54
N ALA A 82 13.76 -0.79 -0.55
CA ALA A 82 14.51 0.34 0.01
C ALA A 82 15.85 -0.10 0.63
N LEU A 83 15.87 -1.23 1.35
CA LEU A 83 17.11 -1.80 1.91
C LEU A 83 18.07 -2.30 0.82
N ALA A 84 17.54 -2.79 -0.30
CA ALA A 84 18.31 -3.24 -1.44
C ALA A 84 18.74 -2.11 -2.40
N GLY A 85 18.29 -0.87 -2.17
CA GLY A 85 18.52 0.25 -3.09
C GLY A 85 17.78 0.11 -4.43
N VAL A 86 16.71 -0.69 -4.47
CA VAL A 86 15.91 -0.94 -5.67
C VAL A 86 14.69 0.00 -5.68
N PRO A 87 14.45 0.76 -6.76
CA PRO A 87 13.24 1.59 -6.90
C PRO A 87 11.98 0.71 -6.88
N ALA A 88 10.98 1.07 -6.07
CA ALA A 88 9.73 0.31 -5.99
C ALA A 88 8.52 1.19 -5.68
N ILE A 89 7.36 0.79 -6.19
CA ILE A 89 6.04 1.32 -5.84
C ILE A 89 5.06 0.15 -5.65
N GLU A 90 3.94 0.40 -4.98
CA GLU A 90 2.81 -0.52 -4.90
C GLU A 90 1.67 0.00 -5.77
N ILE A 91 1.17 -0.84 -6.68
CA ILE A 91 -0.04 -0.58 -7.46
C ILE A 91 -1.13 -1.50 -6.93
N ARG A 92 -2.30 -0.95 -6.57
CA ARG A 92 -3.44 -1.74 -6.10
C ARG A 92 -4.68 -1.45 -6.93
N GLY A 93 -5.29 -2.51 -7.43
CA GLY A 93 -6.66 -2.49 -7.92
C GLY A 93 -7.63 -2.70 -6.75
N VAL A 94 -8.56 -1.78 -6.56
CA VAL A 94 -9.53 -1.85 -5.46
C VAL A 94 -10.77 -2.61 -5.93
N SER A 95 -10.97 -3.81 -5.41
CA SER A 95 -12.13 -4.65 -5.73
C SER A 95 -13.27 -4.52 -4.72
N ASN A 96 -13.01 -3.97 -3.53
CA ASN A 96 -14.00 -3.89 -2.45
C ASN A 96 -13.60 -2.84 -1.42
N LEU A 97 -14.57 -2.46 -0.56
CA LEU A 97 -14.30 -1.67 0.63
C LEU A 97 -13.76 -2.53 1.77
N VAL A 98 -12.92 -1.97 2.64
CA VAL A 98 -12.43 -2.64 3.85
C VAL A 98 -13.52 -2.60 4.94
N GLY A 99 -13.70 -3.69 5.68
CA GLY A 99 -14.70 -3.78 6.75
C GLY A 99 -15.56 -5.04 6.64
N GLU A 100 -16.86 -4.91 6.92
CA GLU A 100 -17.78 -6.04 6.92
C GLU A 100 -17.89 -6.72 5.54
N ARG A 101 -17.56 -8.01 5.51
CA ARG A 101 -17.43 -8.77 4.25
C ARG A 101 -18.74 -9.01 3.51
N ALA A 102 -19.88 -8.92 4.21
CA ALA A 102 -21.19 -9.07 3.59
C ALA A 102 -21.62 -7.82 2.80
N SER A 103 -21.05 -6.65 3.13
CA SER A 103 -21.48 -5.34 2.59
C SER A 103 -20.40 -4.64 1.76
N ASN A 104 -19.28 -5.30 1.48
CA ASN A 104 -18.10 -4.65 0.89
C ASN A 104 -18.07 -4.63 -0.64
N GLY A 105 -19.09 -5.19 -1.32
CA GLY A 105 -19.34 -4.97 -2.75
C GLY A 105 -18.22 -5.45 -3.68
N TRP A 106 -17.78 -6.69 -3.54
CA TRP A 106 -16.69 -7.26 -4.33
C TRP A 106 -16.92 -7.20 -5.84
N ASP A 107 -15.97 -6.60 -6.55
CA ASP A 107 -15.77 -6.71 -7.98
C ASP A 107 -14.29 -7.00 -8.27
N PHE A 108 -13.93 -8.28 -8.23
CA PHE A 108 -12.56 -8.73 -8.50
C PHE A 108 -12.10 -8.41 -9.92
N SER A 109 -13.01 -8.46 -10.89
CA SER A 109 -12.70 -8.19 -12.28
C SER A 109 -12.32 -6.72 -12.47
N ALA A 110 -13.11 -5.80 -11.92
CA ALA A 110 -12.79 -4.37 -11.96
C ALA A 110 -11.46 -4.07 -11.28
N GLY A 111 -11.22 -4.61 -10.07
CA GLY A 111 -9.97 -4.45 -9.36
C GLY A 111 -8.76 -4.97 -10.15
N ALA A 112 -8.83 -6.21 -10.64
CA ALA A 112 -7.74 -6.81 -11.43
C ALA A 112 -7.46 -6.03 -12.72
N ASN A 113 -8.50 -5.66 -13.46
CA ASN A 113 -8.37 -4.88 -14.71
C ASN A 113 -7.72 -3.52 -14.46
N ALA A 114 -8.11 -2.82 -13.39
CA ALA A 114 -7.52 -1.54 -13.02
C ALA A 114 -6.02 -1.68 -12.68
N ALA A 115 -5.64 -2.73 -11.94
CA ALA A 115 -4.23 -3.00 -11.61
C ALA A 115 -3.40 -3.32 -12.85
N VAL A 116 -3.93 -4.14 -13.76
CA VAL A 116 -3.27 -4.50 -15.03
C VAL A 116 -3.06 -3.26 -15.89
N ALA A 117 -4.14 -2.50 -16.17
CA ALA A 117 -4.05 -1.30 -17.01
C ALA A 117 -3.06 -0.26 -16.46
N THR A 118 -3.05 -0.05 -15.15
CA THR A 118 -2.11 0.87 -14.49
C THR A 118 -0.67 0.39 -14.60
N THR A 119 -0.44 -0.93 -14.46
CA THR A 119 0.88 -1.53 -14.59
C THR A 119 1.39 -1.45 -16.03
N GLU A 120 0.55 -1.75 -17.02
CA GLU A 120 0.91 -1.65 -18.44
C GLU A 120 1.29 -0.22 -18.82
N ALA A 121 0.50 0.78 -18.40
CA ALA A 121 0.81 2.19 -18.64
C ALA A 121 2.18 2.60 -18.06
N LEU A 122 2.51 2.12 -16.85
CA LEU A 122 3.84 2.38 -16.27
C LEU A 122 4.95 1.68 -17.05
N LEU A 123 4.75 0.43 -17.43
CA LEU A 123 5.74 -0.32 -18.20
C LEU A 123 6.03 0.37 -19.55
N ASP A 124 5.01 0.92 -20.22
CA ASP A 124 5.18 1.68 -21.45
C ASP A 124 6.08 2.92 -21.25
N VAL A 125 5.94 3.63 -20.13
CA VAL A 125 6.81 4.78 -19.77
C VAL A 125 8.24 4.33 -19.44
N LEU A 126 8.40 3.16 -18.84
CA LEU A 126 9.70 2.64 -18.43
C LEU A 126 10.46 1.92 -19.55
N ARG A 127 9.80 1.58 -20.67
CA ARG A 127 10.45 0.95 -21.80
C ARG A 127 11.53 1.89 -22.36
N PRO A 128 12.78 1.41 -22.55
CA PRO A 128 13.80 2.19 -23.23
C PRO A 128 13.31 2.54 -24.62
N SER A 129 13.55 3.78 -25.08
CA SER A 129 13.35 4.13 -26.48
C SER A 129 14.28 3.27 -27.32
N THR A 130 13.74 2.31 -28.07
CA THR A 130 14.48 1.56 -29.08
C THR A 130 14.93 2.57 -30.14
N THR A 131 16.19 2.97 -30.06
CA THR A 131 16.89 3.79 -31.06
C THR A 131 17.90 2.91 -31.77
#